data_AF-A0A1C6CVW1-F1
#
_entry.id   AF-A0A1C6CVW1-F1
#
_cell.length_a   1.000
_cell.length_b   1.000
_cell.length_c   1.000
_cell.angle_alpha   90.00
_cell.angle_beta   90.00
_cell.angle_gamma   90.00
#
_symmetry.space_group_name_H-M   'P 1'
#
loop_
_entity.id
_entity.type
_entity.pdbx_description
1 polymer ?
#
loop_
_entity_poly.entity_id
_entity_poly.type
_entity_poly.pdbx_seq_one_letter_code
_entity_poly.pdbx_strand_id
1 'polypeptide(L)'
;MNTNNQTGRNISLIVGAYFILKSVINLILGGGVSDIVIAVAEAAALYTGLMYLNYVVAAVAALIVIIHLPANISHFTDNWIYLLEGVIDIIFAVIICINPNVKEHFTNKWSSNSGSK
;
A
#
# COMPACT_ATOMS: atom_id res chain seq x y z
N MET A 1 14.07 12.13 4.30
CA MET A 1 13.94 10.72 3.89
C MET A 1 15.24 10.28 3.24
N ASN A 2 15.94 9.32 3.85
CA ASN A 2 17.09 8.69 3.21
C ASN A 2 16.57 7.61 2.26
N THR A 3 16.95 7.66 0.99
CA THR A 3 16.61 6.62 0.02
C THR A 3 17.89 6.08 -0.59
N ASN A 4 17.96 4.76 -0.74
CA ASN A 4 19.05 4.10 -1.43
C ASN A 4 18.77 3.95 -2.94
N ASN A 5 17.52 4.20 -3.37
CA ASN A 5 17.15 4.24 -4.79
C ASN A 5 16.04 5.27 -5.05
N GLN A 6 16.33 6.27 -5.87
CA GLN A 6 15.41 7.37 -6.16
C GLN A 6 14.18 6.92 -6.94
N THR A 7 14.37 6.01 -7.90
CA THR A 7 13.30 5.45 -8.73
C THR A 7 12.36 4.58 -7.88
N GLY A 8 12.92 3.74 -7.00
CA GLY A 8 12.16 2.91 -6.07
C GLY A 8 11.32 3.71 -5.09
N ARG A 9 11.88 4.81 -4.56
CA ARG A 9 11.14 5.80 -3.76
C ARG A 9 9.95 6.36 -4.55
N ASN A 10 10.18 6.82 -5.78
CA ASN A 10 9.12 7.45 -6.58
C ASN A 10 7.98 6.46 -6.88
N ILE A 11 8.30 5.21 -7.19
CA ILE A 11 7.29 4.15 -7.37
C ILE A 11 6.49 3.95 -6.08
N SER A 12 7.17 3.85 -4.94
CA SER A 12 6.52 3.65 -3.63
C SER A 12 5.60 4.81 -3.25
N LEU A 13 6.01 6.05 -3.57
CA LEU A 13 5.18 7.24 -3.39
C LEU A 13 3.95 7.25 -4.29
N ILE A 14 4.07 6.81 -5.54
CA ILE A 14 2.93 6.70 -6.47
C ILE A 14 1.92 5.68 -5.93
N VAL A 15 2.39 4.53 -5.42
CA VAL A 15 1.53 3.51 -4.80
C VAL A 15 0.83 4.06 -3.56
N GLY A 16 1.57 4.71 -2.65
CA GLY A 16 0.97 5.33 -1.45
C GLY A 16 -0.05 6.43 -1.80
N ALA A 17 0.24 7.26 -2.79
CA ALA A 17 -0.69 8.28 -3.28
C ALA A 17 -1.95 7.65 -3.86
N TYR A 18 -1.82 6.54 -4.60
CA TYR A 18 -2.96 5.79 -5.11
C TYR A 18 -3.85 5.26 -3.97
N PHE A 19 -3.28 4.65 -2.92
CA PHE A 19 -4.07 4.17 -1.77
C PHE A 19 -4.87 5.28 -1.08
N ILE A 20 -4.27 6.46 -0.93
CA ILE A 20 -4.99 7.63 -0.38
C ILE A 20 -6.10 8.09 -1.35
N LEU A 21 -5.81 8.21 -2.64
CA LEU A 21 -6.79 8.63 -3.65
C LEU A 21 -8.00 7.68 -3.70
N LYS A 22 -7.78 6.36 -3.72
CA LYS A 22 -8.87 5.39 -3.73
C LYS A 22 -9.69 5.41 -2.44
N SER A 23 -9.06 5.58 -1.27
CA SER A 23 -9.79 5.62 -0.01
C SER A 23 -10.67 6.87 0.12
N VAL A 24 -10.24 7.99 -0.46
CA VAL A 24 -11.09 9.20 -0.60
C VAL A 24 -12.27 8.94 -1.53
N ILE A 25 -12.05 8.26 -2.66
CA ILE A 25 -13.14 7.87 -3.57
C ILE A 25 -14.12 6.94 -2.83
N ASN A 26 -13.63 5.94 -2.11
CA ASN A 26 -14.45 5.01 -1.34
C ASN A 26 -15.28 5.74 -0.29
N LEU A 27 -14.71 6.72 0.44
CA LEU A 27 -15.47 7.54 1.37
C LEU A 27 -16.62 8.30 0.68
N ILE A 28 -16.39 8.89 -0.50
CA ILE A 28 -17.43 9.60 -1.28
C ILE A 28 -18.54 8.64 -1.71
N LEU A 29 -18.19 7.39 -2.01
CA LEU A 29 -19.13 6.34 -2.41
C LEU A 29 -19.83 5.63 -1.24
N GLY A 30 -19.63 6.12 0.00
CA GLY A 30 -20.27 5.59 1.21
C GLY A 30 -19.41 4.63 2.04
N GLY A 31 -18.12 4.52 1.74
CA GLY A 31 -17.12 3.78 2.49
C GLY A 31 -16.74 4.43 3.83
N GLY A 32 -15.94 3.72 4.62
CA GLY A 32 -15.62 4.10 6.00
C GLY A 32 -14.40 5.01 6.14
N VAL A 33 -14.36 5.84 7.19
CA VAL A 33 -13.17 6.64 7.53
C VAL A 33 -11.96 5.75 7.87
N SER A 34 -12.19 4.51 8.31
CA SER A 34 -11.15 3.50 8.53
C SER A 34 -10.25 3.28 7.32
N ASP A 35 -10.81 3.34 6.12
CA ASP A 35 -10.09 3.03 4.88
C ASP A 35 -9.04 4.09 4.58
N ILE A 36 -9.35 5.36 4.90
CA ILE A 36 -8.40 6.47 4.80
C ILE A 36 -7.29 6.33 5.83
N VAL A 37 -7.62 5.94 7.07
CA VAL A 37 -6.62 5.76 8.14
C VAL A 37 -5.61 4.67 7.73
N ILE A 38 -6.10 3.55 7.21
CA ILE A 38 -5.27 2.45 6.72
C ILE A 38 -4.40 2.93 5.55
N ALA A 39 -5.00 3.58 4.55
CA ALA A 39 -4.26 4.08 3.39
C ALA A 39 -3.15 5.08 3.75
N VAL A 40 -3.41 5.96 4.72
CA VAL A 40 -2.40 6.91 5.24
C VAL A 40 -1.28 6.16 5.96
N ALA A 41 -1.60 5.13 6.76
CA ALA A 41 -0.60 4.31 7.43
C ALA A 41 0.28 3.54 6.42
N GLU A 42 -0.32 2.97 5.37
CA GLU A 42 0.41 2.31 4.28
C GLU A 42 1.30 3.28 3.52
N ALA A 43 0.78 4.45 3.15
CA ALA A 43 1.56 5.49 2.48
C ALA A 43 2.72 5.99 3.34
N ALA A 44 2.50 6.17 4.65
CA ALA A 44 3.53 6.53 5.60
C ALA A 44 4.60 5.43 5.72
N ALA A 45 4.20 4.16 5.79
CA ALA A 45 5.13 3.02 5.80
C ALA A 45 5.99 2.99 4.52
N LEU A 46 5.36 3.15 3.35
CA LEU A 46 6.03 3.20 2.06
C LEU A 46 7.00 4.40 1.94
N TYR A 47 6.67 5.53 2.58
CA TYR A 47 7.53 6.71 2.63
C TYR A 47 8.84 6.50 3.39
N THR A 48 8.88 5.56 4.34
CA THR A 48 10.06 5.40 5.21
C THR A 48 11.26 4.73 4.54
N GLY A 49 11.03 3.84 3.57
CA GLY A 49 12.06 2.93 3.03
C GLY A 49 12.65 1.95 4.04
N LEU A 50 12.03 1.77 5.21
CA LEU A 50 12.51 0.84 6.24
C LEU A 50 12.40 -0.60 5.77
N MET A 51 13.44 -1.39 6.06
CA MET A 51 13.53 -2.74 5.55
C MET A 51 12.29 -3.59 5.88
N TYR A 52 11.85 -4.30 4.84
CA TYR A 52 10.69 -5.19 4.81
C TYR A 52 9.30 -4.54 4.87
N LEU A 53 9.17 -3.22 5.05
CA LEU A 53 7.84 -2.59 5.11
C LEU A 53 7.05 -2.68 3.80
N ASN A 54 7.70 -2.76 2.64
CA ASN A 54 7.01 -3.02 1.37
C ASN A 54 6.24 -4.35 1.38
N TYR A 55 6.78 -5.39 2.02
CA TYR A 55 6.11 -6.69 2.13
C TYR A 55 4.94 -6.64 3.11
N VAL A 56 5.08 -5.87 4.20
CA VAL A 56 3.98 -5.66 5.16
C VAL A 56 2.82 -4.93 4.49
N VAL A 57 3.10 -3.84 3.77
CA VAL A 57 2.07 -3.08 3.03
C VAL A 57 1.43 -3.96 1.94
N ALA A 58 2.21 -4.75 1.19
CA ALA A 58 1.66 -5.67 0.21
C ALA A 58 0.72 -6.72 0.83
N ALA A 59 1.08 -7.25 2.01
CA ALA A 59 0.25 -8.21 2.71
C ALA A 59 -1.07 -7.60 3.21
N VAL A 60 -1.04 -6.37 3.73
CA VAL A 60 -2.25 -5.65 4.16
C VAL A 60 -3.16 -5.39 2.96
N ALA A 61 -2.63 -4.82 1.87
CA ALA A 61 -3.40 -4.58 0.65
C ALA A 61 -4.05 -5.86 0.11
N ALA A 62 -3.29 -6.95 0.00
CA ALA A 62 -3.81 -8.24 -0.45
C ALA A 62 -4.90 -8.80 0.50
N LEU A 63 -4.72 -8.67 1.81
CA LEU A 63 -5.70 -9.12 2.80
C LEU A 63 -7.02 -8.36 2.67
N ILE A 64 -6.97 -7.04 2.47
CA ILE A 64 -8.17 -6.21 2.28
C ILE A 64 -8.94 -6.67 1.05
N VAL A 65 -8.24 -6.92 -0.06
CA VAL A 65 -8.86 -7.47 -1.28
C VAL A 65 -9.54 -8.80 -0.98
N ILE A 66 -8.84 -9.74 -0.31
CA ILE A 66 -9.39 -11.06 0.02
C ILE A 66 -10.64 -10.96 0.90
N ILE A 67 -10.67 -10.05 1.88
CA ILE A 67 -11.82 -9.86 2.78
C ILE A 67 -13.06 -9.36 2.01
N HIS A 68 -12.87 -8.44 1.06
CA HIS A 68 -13.99 -7.83 0.32
C HIS A 68 -14.38 -8.60 -0.94
N LEU A 69 -13.50 -9.46 -1.46
CA LEU A 69 -13.68 -10.17 -2.73
C LEU A 69 -15.00 -10.97 -2.79
N PRO A 70 -15.42 -11.76 -1.77
CA PRO A 70 -16.66 -12.51 -1.85
C PRO A 70 -17.88 -11.61 -2.04
N ALA A 71 -18.00 -10.55 -1.25
CA ALA A 71 -19.11 -9.60 -1.34
C ALA A 71 -19.12 -8.87 -2.69
N ASN A 72 -17.95 -8.45 -3.15
CA ASN A 72 -17.81 -7.75 -4.43
C ASN A 72 -18.15 -8.64 -5.63
N ILE A 73 -17.84 -9.94 -5.59
CA ILE A 73 -18.24 -10.91 -6.62
C ILE A 73 -19.75 -11.18 -6.56
N SER A 74 -20.30 -11.40 -5.36
CA SER A 74 -21.74 -11.70 -5.19
C SER A 74 -22.65 -10.55 -5.62
N HIS A 75 -22.16 -9.30 -5.56
CA HIS A 75 -22.89 -8.10 -5.95
C HIS A 75 -22.22 -7.38 -7.13
N PHE A 76 -21.72 -8.13 -8.12
CA PHE A 76 -20.91 -7.60 -9.23
C PHE A 76 -21.49 -6.34 -9.90
N THR A 77 -22.79 -6.34 -10.23
CA THR A 77 -23.44 -5.23 -10.94
C THR A 77 -23.31 -3.91 -10.19
N ASP A 78 -23.36 -3.96 -8.85
CA ASP A 78 -23.29 -2.77 -8.00
C ASP A 78 -21.85 -2.49 -7.53
N ASN A 79 -21.00 -3.52 -7.43
CA ASN A 79 -19.67 -3.46 -6.83
C ASN A 79 -18.51 -3.60 -7.83
N TRP A 80 -18.76 -3.51 -9.14
CA TRP A 80 -17.73 -3.69 -10.17
C TRP A 80 -16.53 -2.74 -10.01
N ILE A 81 -16.75 -1.53 -9.49
CA ILE A 81 -15.68 -0.56 -9.21
C ILE A 81 -14.73 -1.08 -8.13
N TYR A 82 -15.25 -1.68 -7.06
CA TYR A 82 -14.43 -2.24 -5.97
C TYR A 82 -13.66 -3.49 -6.41
N LEU A 83 -14.16 -4.24 -7.40
CA LEU A 83 -13.41 -5.32 -8.03
C LEU A 83 -12.25 -4.79 -8.86
N LEU A 84 -12.47 -3.74 -9.65
CA LEU A 84 -11.40 -3.09 -10.41
C LEU A 84 -10.33 -2.53 -9.47
N GLU A 85 -10.73 -1.88 -8.38
CA GLU A 85 -9.82 -1.43 -7.33
C GLU A 85 -9.02 -2.59 -6.74
N GLY A 86 -9.68 -3.71 -6.40
CA GLY A 86 -8.99 -4.87 -5.87
C GLY A 86 -7.95 -5.46 -6.83
N VAL A 87 -8.22 -5.44 -8.14
CA VAL A 87 -7.22 -5.84 -9.16
C VAL A 87 -6.02 -4.90 -9.14
N ILE A 88 -6.25 -3.59 -9.09
CA ILE A 88 -5.17 -2.59 -9.06
C ILE A 88 -4.36 -2.71 -7.76
N ASP A 89 -5.00 -2.94 -6.61
CA ASP A 89 -4.33 -3.18 -5.33
C ASP A 89 -3.37 -4.37 -5.41
N ILE A 90 -3.80 -5.48 -6.01
CA ILE A 90 -2.95 -6.66 -6.20
C ILE A 90 -1.78 -6.35 -7.15
N ILE A 91 -2.01 -5.61 -8.24
CA ILE A 91 -0.94 -5.18 -9.14
C ILE A 91 0.11 -4.37 -8.37
N PHE A 92 -0.31 -3.42 -7.54
CA PHE A 92 0.63 -2.63 -6.74
C PHE A 92 1.32 -3.44 -5.65
N ALA A 93 0.61 -4.34 -4.97
CA ALA A 93 1.19 -5.27 -4.01
C ALA A 93 2.30 -6.11 -4.66
N VAL A 94 2.09 -6.59 -5.89
CA VAL A 94 3.11 -7.29 -6.67
C VAL A 94 4.27 -6.37 -7.02
N ILE A 95 4.01 -5.17 -7.56
CA ILE A 95 5.04 -4.21 -7.96
C ILE A 95 5.98 -3.89 -6.79
N ILE A 96 5.44 -3.59 -5.61
CA ILE A 96 6.27 -3.24 -4.45
C ILE A 96 7.05 -4.43 -3.89
N CYS A 97 6.63 -5.66 -4.18
CA CYS A 97 7.34 -6.88 -3.79
C CYS A 97 8.49 -7.24 -4.73
N ILE A 98 8.30 -7.09 -6.06
CA ILE A 98 9.20 -7.66 -7.07
C ILE A 98 10.09 -6.64 -7.76
N ASN A 99 9.71 -5.35 -7.81
CA ASN A 99 10.47 -4.35 -8.54
C ASN A 99 11.85 -4.14 -7.87
N PRO A 100 12.97 -4.32 -8.60
CA PRO A 100 14.31 -4.27 -8.01
C PRO A 100 14.65 -2.90 -7.42
N ASN A 101 14.22 -1.81 -8.07
CA ASN A 101 14.45 -0.46 -7.56
C ASN A 101 13.68 -0.23 -6.25
N VAL A 102 12.44 -0.74 -6.17
CA VAL A 102 11.65 -0.68 -4.94
C VAL A 102 12.32 -1.49 -3.84
N LYS A 103 12.76 -2.72 -4.11
CA LYS A 103 13.48 -3.53 -3.12
C LYS A 103 14.73 -2.84 -2.59
N GLU A 104 15.49 -2.19 -3.46
CA GLU A 104 16.67 -1.42 -3.05
C GLU A 104 16.29 -0.21 -2.18
N HIS A 105 15.17 0.46 -2.48
CA HIS A 105 14.64 1.53 -1.64
C HIS A 105 14.34 1.04 -0.21
N PHE A 106 13.79 -0.17 -0.04
CA PHE A 106 13.47 -0.77 1.26
C PHE A 106 14.65 -1.51 1.92
N THR A 107 15.84 -0.91 1.92
CA THR A 107 17.04 -1.47 2.57
C THR A 107 17.49 -0.67 3.80
N ASN A 108 16.81 0.43 4.14
CA ASN A 108 17.15 1.22 5.32
C ASN A 108 16.99 0.37 6.58
N LYS A 109 18.03 0.35 7.42
CA LYS A 109 17.98 -0.35 8.70
C LYS A 109 17.00 0.36 9.64
N TRP A 110 16.31 -0.44 10.43
CA TRP A 110 15.66 0.08 11.63
C TRP A 110 16.74 0.70 12.52
N SER A 111 16.44 1.87 13.10
CA SER A 111 17.33 2.48 14.08
C SER A 111 17.66 1.43 15.14
N SER A 112 18.95 1.11 15.26
CA SER A 112 19.44 0.41 16.43
C SER A 112 19.24 1.38 17.59
N ASN A 113 18.33 1.06 18.50
CA ASN A 113 18.41 1.58 19.87
C ASN A 113 19.65 0.95 20.55
N SER A 114 20.84 1.23 20.02
CA SER A 114 22.07 1.21 20.79
C SER A 114 22.20 2.61 21.35
N GLY A 115 21.40 2.88 22.40
CA GLY A 115 21.66 3.96 23.33
C GLY A 115 23.01 3.71 23.97
N SER A 116 24.08 4.16 23.30
CA SER A 116 25.33 4.48 23.94
C SER A 116 25.17 5.86 24.56
N LYS A 117 24.81 5.90 25.84
CA LYS A 117 25.40 6.82 26.81
C LYS A 117 25.55 6.07 28.11
#